data_AF-A0A914VB73-F1
#
_entry.id   AF-A0A914VB73-F1
#
_cell.length_a   1.000
_cell.length_b   1.000
_cell.length_c   1.000
_cell.angle_alpha   90.00
_cell.angle_beta   90.00
_cell.angle_gamma   90.00
#
_symmetry.space_group_name_H-M   'P 1'
#
loop_
_entity.id
_entity.type
_entity.pdbx_description
1 polymer ?
#
loop_
_entity_poly.entity_id
_entity_poly.type
_entity_poly.pdbx_seq_one_letter_code
_entity_poly.pdbx_strand_id
1 'polypeptide(L)'
;VKFVPFASFVDPAFWADLTDRKLRHWGLDDSAKLCVAGFVNHDPPGVPCRLSLDYQAFNNDVQTTGGTRKVIGHLLLTNTVEEFRNIDRKALMHKFGDEIWSEIVQRRWMREPSVLNRFLLTVFANLKKFHYYYWLCAPALCFPANIRLLKPSKPFDDKELAQKCVKFSQDNRTAAYAFLIVRQASKEAELKPLTSLADPSVNIDEVTLVFADPSTQEAFPGWPLRNLLAALAYEKPQWNHVNVVCLRQRFVDGQLDTSHSVVLDIGWDGMKELKA
;
A
#
# COMPACT_ATOMS: atom_id res chain seq x y z
N VAL A 1 -3.46 15.33 7.23
CA VAL A 1 -2.78 14.13 7.77
C VAL A 1 -1.43 14.02 7.10
N LYS A 2 -0.35 13.70 7.84
CA LYS A 2 0.94 13.35 7.23
C LYS A 2 0.99 11.84 7.01
N PHE A 3 1.49 11.41 5.86
CA PHE A 3 1.63 10.01 5.50
C PHE A 3 3.12 9.68 5.43
N VAL A 4 3.54 8.56 6.00
CA VAL A 4 4.94 8.11 5.93
C VAL A 4 5.18 7.51 4.55
N PRO A 5 6.08 8.10 3.73
CA PRO A 5 6.35 7.58 2.39
C PRO A 5 7.07 6.24 2.46
N PHE A 6 6.93 5.45 1.40
CA PHE A 6 7.75 4.26 1.24
C PHE A 6 9.23 4.64 1.08
N ALA A 7 10.08 4.03 1.92
CA ALA A 7 11.51 3.97 1.70
C ALA A 7 11.82 2.73 0.85
N SER A 8 12.55 2.88 -0.26
CA SER A 8 12.97 1.71 -1.03
C SER A 8 14.05 0.93 -0.28
N PHE A 9 13.91 -0.40 -0.24
CA PHE A 9 14.95 -1.32 0.18
C PHE A 9 15.20 -2.29 -0.97
N VAL A 10 16.42 -2.34 -1.49
CA VAL A 10 16.75 -3.23 -2.61
C VAL A 10 17.88 -4.14 -2.20
N ASP A 11 17.58 -5.43 -2.07
CA ASP A 11 18.52 -6.45 -1.63
C ASP A 11 19.60 -6.68 -2.71
N PRO A 12 20.87 -6.97 -2.34
CA PRO A 12 21.91 -7.35 -3.31
C PRO A 12 21.51 -8.47 -4.28
N ALA A 13 20.69 -9.44 -3.83
CA ALA A 13 20.20 -10.53 -4.67
C ALA A 13 19.28 -10.06 -5.80
N PHE A 14 18.55 -8.95 -5.62
CA PHE A 14 17.78 -8.32 -6.69
C PHE A 14 18.70 -7.86 -7.83
N TRP A 15 19.82 -7.21 -7.50
CA TRP A 15 20.76 -6.70 -8.50
C TRP A 15 21.48 -7.82 -9.24
N ALA A 16 21.80 -8.91 -8.54
CA ALA A 16 22.39 -10.10 -9.14
C ALA A 16 21.43 -10.74 -10.17
N ASP A 17 20.15 -10.95 -9.82
CA ASP A 17 19.15 -11.50 -10.74
C ASP A 17 18.87 -10.54 -11.91
N LEU A 18 18.77 -9.24 -11.65
CA LEU A 18 18.62 -8.22 -12.71
C LEU A 18 19.78 -8.28 -13.71
N THR A 19 21.02 -8.41 -13.24
CA THR A 19 22.20 -8.51 -14.11
C THR A 19 22.19 -9.78 -14.94
N ASP A 20 21.89 -10.92 -14.34
CA ASP A 20 21.82 -12.19 -15.06
C ASP A 20 20.76 -12.14 -16.17
N ARG A 21 19.57 -11.62 -15.85
CA ARG A 21 18.48 -11.42 -16.82
C ARG A 21 18.83 -10.42 -17.92
N LYS A 22 19.47 -9.29 -17.58
CA LYS A 22 19.90 -8.31 -18.59
C LYS A 22 20.88 -8.93 -19.58
N LEU A 23 21.84 -9.72 -19.11
CA LEU A 23 22.88 -10.32 -19.96
C LEU A 23 22.38 -11.51 -20.78
N ARG A 24 21.54 -12.37 -20.21
CA ARG A 24 21.16 -13.64 -20.83
C ARG A 24 19.82 -13.62 -21.57
N HIS A 25 18.92 -12.71 -21.19
CA HIS A 25 17.54 -12.77 -21.64
C HIS A 25 17.05 -11.46 -22.28
N TRP A 26 17.28 -10.31 -21.66
CA TRP A 26 16.72 -9.03 -22.14
C TRP A 26 17.63 -8.35 -23.17
N GLY A 27 18.95 -8.41 -23.00
CA GLY A 27 19.89 -7.75 -23.90
C GLY A 27 19.65 -6.24 -23.96
N LEU A 28 19.27 -5.75 -25.14
CA LEU A 28 18.96 -4.34 -25.40
C LEU A 28 17.46 -3.99 -25.26
N ASP A 29 16.61 -4.97 -24.96
CA ASP A 29 15.18 -4.76 -24.79
C ASP A 29 14.90 -3.89 -23.56
N ASP A 30 14.44 -2.67 -23.83
CA ASP A 30 14.13 -1.62 -22.85
C ASP A 30 12.63 -1.57 -22.50
N SER A 31 11.83 -2.52 -22.99
CA SER A 31 10.41 -2.61 -22.62
C SER A 31 10.25 -2.88 -21.13
N ALA A 32 9.19 -2.32 -20.55
CA ALA A 32 8.89 -2.44 -19.12
C ALA A 32 8.75 -3.92 -18.70
N LYS A 33 9.42 -4.31 -17.62
CA LYS A 33 9.36 -5.66 -17.04
C LYS A 33 8.44 -5.67 -15.84
N LEU A 34 7.62 -6.69 -15.70
CA LEU A 34 6.85 -6.90 -14.47
C LEU A 34 7.81 -7.11 -13.30
N CYS A 35 7.54 -6.45 -12.18
CA CYS A 35 8.37 -6.50 -10.99
C CYS A 35 7.50 -6.50 -9.73
N VAL A 36 7.88 -7.30 -8.75
CA VAL A 36 7.16 -7.45 -7.48
C VAL A 36 8.02 -6.90 -6.37
N ALA A 37 7.42 -6.06 -5.53
CA ALA A 37 8.00 -5.62 -4.27
C ALA A 37 7.10 -6.07 -3.11
N GLY A 38 7.61 -5.98 -1.89
CA GLY A 38 6.90 -6.37 -0.69
C GLY A 38 7.00 -5.32 0.41
N PHE A 39 5.91 -5.09 1.14
CA PHE A 39 5.95 -4.43 2.44
C PHE A 39 5.38 -5.34 3.52
N VAL A 40 5.69 -5.02 4.77
CA VAL A 40 5.18 -5.71 5.95
C VAL A 40 4.57 -4.69 6.90
N ASN A 41 3.67 -5.15 7.77
CA ASN A 41 3.13 -4.34 8.87
C ASN A 41 3.63 -4.85 10.24
N HIS A 42 4.78 -5.51 10.24
CA HIS A 42 5.38 -6.12 11.43
C HIS A 42 6.79 -5.67 11.76
N ASP A 43 7.26 -4.62 11.08
CA ASP A 43 8.56 -4.05 11.37
C ASP A 43 8.60 -3.38 12.78
N PRO A 44 9.72 -3.50 13.52
CA PRO A 44 9.91 -2.86 14.82
C PRO A 44 10.08 -1.33 14.70
N PRO A 45 9.97 -0.56 15.79
CA PRO A 45 10.15 0.89 15.76
C PRO A 45 11.56 1.23 15.28
N GLY A 46 11.69 2.32 14.52
CA GLY A 46 12.97 2.74 13.94
C GLY A 46 13.30 2.11 12.59
N VAL A 47 12.61 1.03 12.19
CA VAL A 47 12.69 0.54 10.81
C VAL A 47 11.86 1.43 9.90
N PRO A 48 12.39 1.89 8.74
CA PRO A 48 11.62 2.69 7.80
C PRO A 48 10.38 1.96 7.30
N CYS A 49 9.35 2.73 6.91
CA CYS A 49 8.20 2.22 6.16
C CYS A 49 8.66 1.73 4.78
N ARG A 50 9.18 0.51 4.70
CA ARG A 50 9.96 0.04 3.54
C ARG A 50 9.12 -0.67 2.50
N LEU A 51 9.48 -0.44 1.24
CA LEU A 51 9.05 -1.25 0.10
C LEU A 51 10.29 -1.99 -0.41
N SER A 52 10.28 -3.31 -0.21
CA SER A 52 11.46 -4.17 -0.39
C SER A 52 11.41 -4.91 -1.72
N LEU A 53 12.53 -4.91 -2.44
CA LEU A 53 12.77 -5.75 -3.61
C LEU A 53 13.88 -6.74 -3.29
N ASP A 54 13.60 -8.02 -3.45
CA ASP A 54 14.53 -9.11 -3.17
C ASP A 54 14.66 -10.06 -4.37
N TYR A 55 15.22 -11.25 -4.15
CA TYR A 55 15.41 -12.26 -5.19
C TYR A 55 14.08 -12.77 -5.81
N GLN A 56 12.93 -12.52 -5.18
CA GLN A 56 11.61 -12.91 -5.72
C GLN A 56 11.01 -11.84 -6.63
N ALA A 57 11.66 -10.69 -6.79
CA ALA A 57 11.08 -9.54 -7.49
C ALA A 57 10.71 -9.80 -8.96
N PHE A 58 11.32 -10.80 -9.61
CA PHE A 58 11.02 -11.21 -10.98
C PHE A 58 10.29 -12.55 -11.06
N ASN A 59 9.86 -13.10 -9.92
CA ASN A 59 9.15 -14.37 -9.84
C ASN A 59 7.69 -14.14 -9.41
N ASN A 60 6.80 -14.05 -10.41
CA ASN A 60 5.41 -13.67 -10.19
C ASN A 60 4.58 -14.76 -9.51
N ASP A 61 5.00 -16.02 -9.63
CA ASP A 61 4.23 -17.19 -9.19
C ASP A 61 4.47 -17.56 -7.72
N VAL A 62 5.50 -17.01 -7.08
CA VAL A 62 5.87 -17.37 -5.70
C VAL A 62 4.90 -16.75 -4.72
N GLN A 63 4.17 -17.57 -3.96
CA GLN A 63 3.39 -17.11 -2.81
C GLN A 63 4.32 -16.41 -1.81
N THR A 64 3.96 -15.19 -1.39
CA THR A 64 4.74 -14.48 -0.38
C THR A 64 4.65 -15.20 0.95
N THR A 65 5.80 -15.48 1.56
CA THR A 65 5.90 -16.06 2.90
C THR A 65 5.95 -14.94 3.96
N GLY A 66 5.74 -15.29 5.22
CA GLY A 66 6.06 -14.40 6.36
C GLY A 66 5.17 -13.15 6.50
N GLY A 67 3.98 -13.11 5.91
CA GLY A 67 3.09 -11.95 6.01
C GLY A 67 3.51 -10.76 5.15
N THR A 68 4.34 -10.97 4.12
CA THR A 68 4.65 -9.93 3.13
C THR A 68 3.45 -9.65 2.23
N ARG A 69 3.18 -8.36 2.02
CA ARG A 69 2.13 -7.84 1.13
C ARG A 69 2.78 -7.44 -0.19
N LYS A 70 2.44 -8.16 -1.26
CA LYS A 70 2.91 -7.89 -2.61
C LYS A 70 2.40 -6.54 -3.12
N VAL A 71 3.31 -5.80 -3.72
CA VAL A 71 3.01 -4.62 -4.52
C VAL A 71 3.50 -4.94 -5.92
N ILE A 72 2.59 -4.88 -6.90
CA ILE A 72 2.94 -5.14 -8.29
C ILE A 72 3.35 -3.82 -8.93
N GLY A 73 4.46 -3.84 -9.65
CA GLY A 73 5.01 -2.68 -10.32
C GLY A 73 5.72 -3.04 -11.60
N HIS A 74 6.39 -2.05 -12.17
CA HIS A 74 7.19 -2.24 -13.38
C HIS A 74 8.62 -1.78 -13.17
N LEU A 75 9.55 -2.48 -13.84
CA LEU A 75 10.94 -2.09 -13.99
C LEU A 75 11.15 -1.52 -15.40
N LEU A 76 11.64 -0.29 -15.47
CA LEU A 76 12.18 0.34 -16.68
C LEU A 76 13.71 0.33 -16.59
N LEU A 77 14.34 -0.53 -17.39
CA LEU A 77 15.78 -0.69 -17.41
C LEU A 77 16.35 0.01 -18.65
N THR A 78 17.02 1.14 -18.45
CA THR A 78 17.62 1.88 -19.58
C THR A 78 18.94 1.26 -20.00
N ASN A 79 19.32 1.49 -21.26
CA ASN A 79 20.59 1.04 -21.82
C ASN A 79 21.70 2.06 -21.56
N THR A 80 21.37 3.35 -21.55
CA THR A 80 22.31 4.44 -21.32
C THR A 80 22.00 5.23 -20.05
N VAL A 81 23.00 5.94 -19.52
CA VAL A 81 22.81 6.83 -18.36
C VAL A 81 22.08 8.11 -18.77
N GLU A 82 22.24 8.53 -20.02
CA GLU A 82 21.55 9.65 -20.65
C GLU A 82 20.04 9.40 -20.69
N GLU A 83 19.61 8.23 -21.16
CA GLU A 83 18.20 7.79 -21.10
C GLU A 83 17.67 7.89 -19.67
N PHE A 84 18.36 7.31 -18.69
CA PHE A 84 17.93 7.31 -17.29
C PHE A 84 17.77 8.71 -16.70
N ARG A 85 18.68 9.63 -17.03
CA ARG A 85 18.60 11.02 -16.59
C ARG A 85 17.41 11.74 -17.23
N ASN A 86 17.16 11.49 -18.51
CA ASN A 86 16.15 12.18 -19.30
C ASN A 86 14.73 11.58 -19.21
N ILE A 87 14.53 10.51 -18.43
CA ILE A 87 13.19 9.94 -18.18
C ILE A 87 12.23 11.04 -17.67
N ASP A 88 11.09 11.20 -18.34
CA ASP A 88 9.98 12.03 -17.86
C ASP A 88 9.24 11.32 -16.71
N ARG A 89 9.76 11.59 -15.51
CA ARG A 89 9.25 11.04 -14.25
C ARG A 89 7.84 11.50 -13.94
N LYS A 90 7.47 12.70 -14.41
CA LYS A 90 6.14 13.26 -14.19
C LYS A 90 5.11 12.52 -15.04
N ALA A 91 5.40 12.33 -16.34
CA ALA A 91 4.53 11.56 -17.22
C ALA A 91 4.32 10.12 -16.72
N LEU A 92 5.38 9.47 -16.24
CA LEU A 92 5.29 8.13 -15.65
C LEU A 92 4.44 8.11 -14.38
N MET A 93 4.62 9.08 -13.48
CA MET A 93 3.81 9.19 -12.27
C MET A 93 2.33 9.40 -12.59
N HIS A 94 1.99 10.23 -13.58
CA HIS A 94 0.62 10.41 -14.04
C HIS A 94 0.03 9.13 -14.62
N LYS A 95 0.75 8.46 -15.53
CA LYS A 95 0.31 7.19 -16.12
C LYS A 95 -0.08 6.16 -15.05
N PHE A 96 0.77 5.94 -14.05
CA PHE A 96 0.47 4.98 -13.00
C PHE A 96 -0.62 5.47 -12.03
N GLY A 97 -0.74 6.78 -11.85
CA GLY A 97 -1.89 7.38 -11.17
C GLY A 97 -3.21 7.05 -11.87
N ASP A 98 -3.25 7.17 -13.20
CA ASP A 98 -4.42 6.84 -14.02
C ASP A 98 -4.75 5.33 -13.96
N GLU A 99 -3.73 4.46 -13.92
CA GLU A 99 -3.93 3.03 -13.70
C GLU A 99 -4.60 2.75 -12.34
N ILE A 100 -4.10 3.36 -11.25
CA ILE A 100 -4.71 3.23 -9.91
C ILE A 100 -6.15 3.76 -9.93
N TRP A 101 -6.39 4.89 -10.58
CA TRP A 101 -7.73 5.47 -10.71
C TRP A 101 -8.68 4.54 -11.47
N SER A 102 -8.20 3.90 -12.54
CA SER A 102 -8.97 2.90 -13.29
C SER A 102 -9.42 1.73 -12.41
N GLU A 103 -8.54 1.24 -11.53
CA GLU A 103 -8.88 0.17 -10.57
C GLU A 103 -10.00 0.58 -9.59
N ILE A 104 -10.02 1.86 -9.20
CA ILE A 104 -11.05 2.45 -8.34
C ILE A 104 -12.38 2.50 -9.08
N VAL A 105 -12.41 3.10 -10.27
CA VAL A 105 -13.62 3.26 -11.08
C VAL A 105 -14.22 1.91 -11.45
N GLN A 106 -13.38 0.92 -11.78
CA GLN A 106 -13.79 -0.43 -12.13
C GLN A 106 -14.13 -1.30 -10.90
N ARG A 107 -14.01 -0.75 -9.68
CA ARG A 107 -14.32 -1.43 -8.42
C ARG A 107 -13.52 -2.72 -8.16
N ARG A 108 -12.40 -2.94 -8.87
CA ARG A 108 -11.54 -4.13 -8.69
C ARG A 108 -10.88 -4.15 -7.32
N TRP A 109 -10.55 -2.97 -6.79
CA TRP A 109 -9.95 -2.79 -5.46
C TRP A 109 -10.77 -3.38 -4.31
N MET A 110 -12.10 -3.48 -4.42
CA MET A 110 -12.94 -4.09 -3.38
C MET A 110 -12.71 -5.60 -3.25
N ARG A 111 -12.36 -6.26 -4.36
CA ARG A 111 -12.01 -7.69 -4.40
C ARG A 111 -10.52 -7.91 -4.22
N GLU A 112 -9.69 -7.03 -4.75
CA GLU A 112 -8.23 -7.12 -4.67
C GLU A 112 -7.64 -5.76 -4.26
N PRO A 113 -7.52 -5.45 -2.97
CA PRO A 113 -7.08 -4.11 -2.53
C PRO A 113 -5.61 -3.82 -2.85
N SER A 114 -4.81 -4.84 -3.16
CA SER A 114 -3.40 -4.69 -3.54
C SER A 114 -3.20 -3.85 -4.79
N VAL A 115 -4.18 -3.83 -5.72
CA VAL A 115 -4.07 -3.07 -6.99
C VAL A 115 -3.98 -1.55 -6.79
N LEU A 116 -4.38 -1.06 -5.61
CA LEU A 116 -4.27 0.34 -5.23
C LEU A 116 -2.83 0.75 -4.92
N ASN A 117 -1.95 -0.21 -4.62
CA ASN A 117 -0.54 0.03 -4.40
C ASN A 117 0.22 -0.47 -5.63
N ARG A 118 0.86 0.47 -6.33
CA ARG A 118 1.74 0.19 -7.46
C ARG A 118 3.07 0.87 -7.22
N PHE A 119 4.09 0.40 -7.92
CA PHE A 119 5.35 1.11 -7.99
C PHE A 119 5.93 1.07 -9.40
N LEU A 120 6.82 2.01 -9.66
CA LEU A 120 7.69 2.02 -10.81
C LEU A 120 9.14 2.10 -10.34
N LEU A 121 9.97 1.20 -10.83
CA LEU A 121 11.40 1.19 -10.61
C LEU A 121 12.09 1.54 -11.93
N THR A 122 12.81 2.65 -11.96
CA THR A 122 13.68 3.01 -13.09
C THR A 122 15.11 2.67 -12.72
N VAL A 123 15.85 2.01 -13.61
CA VAL A 123 17.22 1.54 -13.35
C VAL A 123 18.11 1.83 -14.55
N PHE A 124 19.31 2.31 -14.28
CA PHE A 124 20.46 2.19 -15.16
C PHE A 124 21.52 1.31 -14.48
N ALA A 125 21.86 0.20 -15.14
CA ALA A 125 22.84 -0.76 -14.63
C ALA A 125 24.15 -0.66 -15.42
N ASN A 126 25.20 -0.12 -14.81
CA ASN A 126 26.55 -0.15 -15.35
C ASN A 126 27.21 -1.49 -15.01
N LEU A 127 26.95 -2.50 -15.83
CA LEU A 127 27.42 -3.87 -15.62
C LEU A 127 28.94 -4.02 -15.67
N LYS A 128 29.67 -3.06 -16.27
CA LYS A 128 31.14 -3.07 -16.27
C LYS A 128 31.72 -2.71 -14.90
N LYS A 129 31.04 -1.84 -14.16
CA LYS A 129 31.48 -1.34 -12.84
C LYS A 129 30.64 -1.90 -11.69
N PHE A 130 29.62 -2.70 -11.98
CA PHE A 130 28.62 -3.15 -11.00
C PHE A 130 27.99 -1.98 -10.22
N HIS A 131 27.76 -0.85 -10.89
CA HIS A 131 27.07 0.31 -10.31
C HIS A 131 25.62 0.35 -10.82
N TYR A 132 24.67 0.42 -9.90
CA TYR A 132 23.24 0.48 -10.19
C TYR A 132 22.68 1.81 -9.73
N TYR A 133 22.17 2.59 -10.67
CA TYR A 133 21.49 3.85 -10.40
C TYR A 133 20.00 3.57 -10.52
N TYR A 134 19.23 3.93 -9.50
CA TYR A 134 17.81 3.64 -9.51
C TYR A 134 16.97 4.76 -8.89
N TRP A 135 15.70 4.77 -9.26
CA TRP A 135 14.69 5.61 -8.63
C TRP A 135 13.37 4.83 -8.56
N LEU A 136 12.81 4.75 -7.35
CA LEU A 136 11.53 4.12 -7.07
C LEU A 136 10.46 5.20 -6.90
N CYS A 137 9.36 5.05 -7.64
CA CYS A 137 8.16 5.86 -7.51
C CYS A 137 7.01 4.98 -7.01
N ALA A 138 6.37 5.37 -5.91
CA ALA A 138 5.14 4.75 -5.42
C ALA A 138 3.99 5.78 -5.55
N PRO A 139 3.28 5.84 -6.68
CA PRO A 139 2.29 6.87 -6.94
C PRO A 139 1.13 6.82 -5.94
N ALA A 140 0.71 8.01 -5.52
CA ALA A 140 -0.46 8.18 -4.68
C ALA A 140 -1.36 9.29 -5.21
N LEU A 141 -2.66 9.04 -5.16
CA LEU A 141 -3.67 9.98 -5.64
C LEU A 141 -3.76 11.20 -4.70
N CYS A 142 -3.93 12.38 -5.30
CA CYS A 142 -4.22 13.61 -4.57
C CYS A 142 -5.74 13.82 -4.43
N PHE A 143 -6.45 12.75 -4.08
CA PHE A 143 -7.89 12.71 -3.87
C PHE A 143 -8.17 11.77 -2.67
N PRO A 144 -9.14 12.06 -1.79
CA PRO A 144 -9.95 13.28 -1.73
C PRO A 144 -9.14 14.51 -1.29
N ALA A 145 -9.72 15.71 -1.44
CA ALA A 145 -9.08 16.97 -1.06
C ALA A 145 -9.08 17.17 0.47
N ASN A 146 -8.10 17.94 0.97
CA ASN A 146 -8.03 18.41 2.37
C ASN A 146 -8.13 17.31 3.44
N ILE A 147 -7.46 16.18 3.20
CA ILE A 147 -7.37 15.07 4.15
C ILE A 147 -6.73 15.54 5.48
N ARG A 148 -7.48 15.42 6.58
CA ARG A 148 -7.13 15.95 7.91
C ARG A 148 -7.52 14.99 9.03
N LEU A 149 -6.84 15.08 10.17
CA LEU A 149 -7.26 14.39 11.39
C LEU A 149 -8.36 15.23 12.02
N LEU A 150 -9.49 14.60 12.34
CA LEU A 150 -10.61 15.25 13.05
C LEU A 150 -10.39 15.20 14.57
N LYS A 151 -9.68 14.17 15.04
CA LYS A 151 -9.31 13.98 16.45
C LYS A 151 -7.86 13.49 16.56
N PRO A 152 -7.19 13.67 17.71
CA PRO A 152 -5.89 13.05 17.96
C PRO A 152 -5.95 11.53 17.75
N SER A 153 -4.87 10.97 17.24
CA SER A 153 -4.73 9.51 17.12
C SER A 153 -4.80 8.86 18.50
N LYS A 154 -5.48 7.72 18.60
CA LYS A 154 -5.55 6.93 19.83
C LYS A 154 -5.00 5.52 19.62
N PRO A 155 -4.50 4.86 20.66
CA PRO A 155 -4.17 3.44 20.58
C PRO A 155 -5.39 2.59 20.20
N PHE A 156 -5.14 1.45 19.56
CA PHE A 156 -6.18 0.45 19.33
C PHE A 156 -6.25 -0.53 20.51
N ASP A 157 -6.94 -0.11 21.57
CA ASP A 157 -6.91 -0.78 22.89
C ASP A 157 -7.71 -2.10 23.00
N ASP A 158 -8.60 -2.37 22.04
CA ASP A 158 -9.42 -3.60 22.02
C ASP A 158 -8.56 -4.80 21.59
N LYS A 159 -7.87 -5.41 22.55
CA LYS A 159 -6.92 -6.51 22.32
C LYS A 159 -7.57 -7.72 21.65
N GLU A 160 -8.78 -8.08 22.05
CA GLU A 160 -9.50 -9.22 21.47
C GLU A 160 -9.84 -8.96 20.00
N LEU A 161 -10.37 -7.76 19.69
CA LEU A 161 -10.65 -7.40 18.32
C LEU A 161 -9.38 -7.24 17.48
N ALA A 162 -8.28 -6.74 18.06
CA ALA A 162 -6.99 -6.65 17.38
C ALA A 162 -6.46 -8.03 16.98
N GLN A 163 -6.59 -9.03 17.86
CA GLN A 163 -6.27 -10.42 17.55
C GLN A 163 -7.17 -10.98 16.44
N LYS A 164 -8.48 -10.72 16.50
CA LYS A 164 -9.42 -11.10 15.43
C LYS A 164 -9.05 -10.44 14.09
N CYS A 165 -8.65 -9.16 14.10
CA CYS A 165 -8.21 -8.42 12.91
C CYS A 165 -6.95 -9.04 12.28
N VAL A 166 -5.96 -9.38 13.09
CA VAL A 166 -4.73 -10.05 12.64
C VAL A 166 -5.06 -11.41 12.02
N LYS A 167 -5.85 -12.23 12.70
CA LYS A 167 -6.26 -13.54 12.18
C LYS A 167 -7.04 -13.41 10.88
N PHE A 168 -7.99 -12.49 10.81
CA PHE A 168 -8.77 -12.24 9.60
C PHE A 168 -7.88 -11.81 8.42
N SER A 169 -6.88 -10.97 8.66
CA SER A 169 -5.87 -10.56 7.67
C SER A 169 -4.97 -11.72 7.21
N GLN A 170 -4.75 -12.75 8.04
CA GLN A 170 -3.91 -13.91 7.70
C GLN A 170 -4.70 -14.97 6.94
N ASP A 171 -5.94 -15.23 7.37
CA ASP A 171 -6.80 -16.27 6.81
C ASP A 171 -7.41 -15.87 5.44
N ASN A 172 -7.50 -14.56 5.15
CA ASN A 172 -8.10 -14.04 3.94
C ASN A 172 -7.10 -13.24 3.09
N ARG A 173 -6.70 -13.80 1.94
CA ARG A 173 -5.72 -13.16 1.03
C ARG A 173 -6.06 -11.73 0.64
N THR A 174 -7.34 -11.42 0.45
CA THR A 174 -7.81 -10.07 0.07
C THR A 174 -7.80 -9.12 1.26
N ALA A 175 -8.21 -9.60 2.44
CA ALA A 175 -8.15 -8.84 3.69
C ALA A 175 -6.73 -8.63 4.21
N ALA A 176 -5.73 -9.29 3.64
CA ALA A 176 -4.33 -9.10 3.98
C ALA A 176 -3.83 -7.65 3.81
N TYR A 177 -4.55 -6.85 3.01
CA TYR A 177 -4.25 -5.44 2.73
C TYR A 177 -5.19 -4.51 3.48
N ALA A 178 -6.50 -4.71 3.34
CA ALA A 178 -7.52 -3.89 3.99
C ALA A 178 -8.87 -4.60 4.07
N PHE A 179 -9.67 -4.25 5.08
CA PHE A 179 -11.00 -4.77 5.35
C PHE A 179 -11.76 -3.81 6.27
N LEU A 180 -12.98 -4.16 6.65
CA LEU A 180 -13.82 -3.35 7.53
C LEU A 180 -14.08 -4.03 8.86
N ILE A 181 -14.14 -3.24 9.91
CA ILE A 181 -14.90 -3.55 11.12
C ILE A 181 -16.26 -2.87 10.97
N VAL A 182 -17.35 -3.62 11.13
CA VAL A 182 -18.72 -3.10 11.10
C VAL A 182 -19.38 -3.31 12.46
N ARG A 183 -19.87 -2.22 13.07
CA ARG A 183 -20.59 -2.22 14.35
C ARG A 183 -21.98 -1.61 14.16
N GLN A 184 -22.95 -2.46 13.85
CA GLN A 184 -24.36 -2.05 13.86
C GLN A 184 -24.82 -1.83 15.30
N ALA A 185 -25.77 -0.91 15.51
CA ALA A 185 -26.27 -0.59 16.85
C ALA A 185 -26.59 -1.88 17.66
N SER A 186 -26.00 -2.00 18.85
CA SER A 186 -26.15 -3.12 19.80
C SER A 186 -25.68 -4.51 19.34
N LYS A 187 -24.86 -4.62 18.29
CA LYS A 187 -24.22 -5.88 17.87
C LYS A 187 -22.71 -5.88 18.13
N GLU A 188 -22.14 -7.07 18.28
CA GLU A 188 -20.70 -7.27 18.29
C GLU A 188 -20.06 -6.80 16.97
N ALA A 189 -18.78 -6.44 17.04
CA ALA A 189 -18.00 -6.03 15.88
C ALA A 189 -17.80 -7.20 14.90
N GLU A 190 -18.23 -7.01 13.66
CA GLU A 190 -18.07 -7.98 12.59
C GLU A 190 -16.94 -7.55 11.65
N LEU A 191 -16.08 -8.50 11.25
CA LEU A 191 -15.03 -8.26 10.26
C LEU A 191 -15.54 -8.61 8.86
N LYS A 192 -15.53 -7.63 7.95
CA LYS A 192 -16.06 -7.80 6.59
C LYS A 192 -15.04 -7.44 5.52
N PRO A 193 -15.04 -8.15 4.38
CA PRO A 193 -14.27 -7.72 3.21
C PRO A 193 -14.77 -6.35 2.70
N LEU A 194 -13.90 -5.65 1.95
CA LEU A 194 -14.24 -4.35 1.34
C LEU A 194 -15.42 -4.43 0.35
N THR A 195 -15.70 -5.62 -0.20
CA THR A 195 -16.88 -5.84 -1.05
C THR A 195 -18.21 -5.51 -0.37
N SER A 196 -18.26 -5.53 0.96
CA SER A 196 -19.46 -5.11 1.72
C SER A 196 -19.77 -3.61 1.58
N LEU A 197 -18.81 -2.79 1.14
CA LEU A 197 -19.07 -1.37 0.81
C LEU A 197 -20.04 -1.19 -0.36
N ALA A 198 -20.24 -2.20 -1.20
CA ALA A 198 -21.20 -2.14 -2.30
C ALA A 198 -22.65 -1.97 -1.81
N ASP A 199 -22.95 -2.33 -0.56
CA ASP A 199 -24.26 -2.10 0.04
C ASP A 199 -24.47 -0.61 0.36
N PRO A 200 -25.47 0.06 -0.25
CA PRO A 200 -25.72 1.48 -0.03
C PRO A 200 -26.21 1.81 1.39
N SER A 201 -26.72 0.82 2.14
CA SER A 201 -27.22 1.00 3.51
C SER A 201 -26.13 1.12 4.56
N VAL A 202 -24.88 0.79 4.21
CA VAL A 202 -23.73 0.88 5.12
C VAL A 202 -23.55 2.31 5.58
N ASN A 203 -23.70 2.51 6.90
CA ASN A 203 -23.55 3.81 7.54
C ASN A 203 -22.08 4.05 7.92
N ILE A 204 -21.61 5.27 7.66
CA ILE A 204 -20.25 5.75 7.99
C ILE A 204 -19.92 5.57 9.47
N ASP A 205 -20.89 5.81 10.35
CA ASP A 205 -20.72 5.74 11.81
C ASP A 205 -20.58 4.31 12.33
N GLU A 206 -20.99 3.32 11.55
CA GLU A 206 -20.90 1.89 11.87
C GLU A 206 -19.61 1.27 11.34
N VAL A 207 -18.85 1.97 10.50
CA VAL A 207 -17.70 1.43 9.79
C VAL A 207 -16.38 1.97 10.31
N THR A 208 -15.42 1.06 10.46
CA THR A 208 -14.01 1.40 10.63
C THR A 208 -13.19 0.66 9.57
N LEU A 209 -12.44 1.41 8.76
CA LEU A 209 -11.51 0.86 7.80
C LEU A 209 -10.29 0.31 8.54
N VAL A 210 -9.88 -0.91 8.25
CA VAL A 210 -8.63 -1.49 8.74
C VAL A 210 -7.70 -1.70 7.56
N PHE A 211 -6.44 -1.35 7.69
CA PHE A 211 -5.42 -1.68 6.69
C PHE A 211 -4.11 -2.12 7.34
N ALA A 212 -3.37 -2.99 6.65
CA ALA A 212 -2.03 -3.40 7.06
C ALA A 212 -1.07 -2.22 6.89
N ASP A 213 -0.70 -1.57 7.99
CA ASP A 213 0.08 -0.34 7.97
C ASP A 213 1.60 -0.63 8.03
N PRO A 214 2.38 -0.31 6.97
CA PRO A 214 3.83 -0.45 7.00
C PRO A 214 4.55 0.62 7.82
N SER A 215 3.86 1.67 8.28
CA SER A 215 4.47 2.68 9.13
C SER A 215 4.80 2.13 10.51
N THR A 216 5.98 2.50 11.01
CA THR A 216 6.44 2.25 12.38
C THR A 216 6.31 3.50 13.27
N GLN A 217 5.79 4.61 12.72
CA GLN A 217 5.64 5.89 13.40
C GLN A 217 4.32 5.93 14.18
N GLU A 218 4.36 6.32 15.45
CA GLU A 218 3.20 6.28 16.35
C GLU A 218 1.97 6.99 15.78
N ALA A 219 2.10 8.24 15.36
CA ALA A 219 0.97 9.09 14.96
C ALA A 219 0.68 9.12 13.45
N PHE A 220 1.53 8.52 12.61
CA PHE A 220 1.45 8.69 11.16
C PHE A 220 1.21 7.38 10.42
N PRO A 221 0.13 7.28 9.61
CA PRO A 221 -0.12 6.11 8.78
C PRO A 221 0.89 6.03 7.62
N GLY A 222 1.11 4.82 7.15
CA GLY A 222 1.93 4.54 5.98
C GLY A 222 1.28 5.00 4.68
N TRP A 223 2.12 5.04 3.64
CA TRP A 223 1.76 5.48 2.29
C TRP A 223 0.51 4.82 1.68
N PRO A 224 0.24 3.50 1.88
CA PRO A 224 -0.91 2.84 1.27
C PRO A 224 -2.28 3.44 1.58
N LEU A 225 -2.41 4.11 2.74
CA LEU A 225 -3.68 4.68 3.15
C LEU A 225 -4.19 5.75 2.18
N ARG A 226 -3.30 6.46 1.47
CA ARG A 226 -3.69 7.50 0.52
C ARG A 226 -4.63 6.98 -0.56
N ASN A 227 -4.25 5.87 -1.21
CA ASN A 227 -5.03 5.32 -2.31
C ASN A 227 -6.28 4.58 -1.81
N LEU A 228 -6.26 4.04 -0.59
CA LEU A 228 -7.45 3.50 0.07
C LEU A 228 -8.50 4.57 0.36
N LEU A 229 -8.08 5.74 0.88
CA LEU A 229 -8.99 6.88 1.11
C LEU A 229 -9.56 7.41 -0.21
N ALA A 230 -8.75 7.47 -1.27
CA ALA A 230 -9.22 7.83 -2.62
C ALA A 230 -10.34 6.88 -3.09
N ALA A 231 -10.10 5.56 -2.95
CA ALA A 231 -11.07 4.54 -3.35
C ALA A 231 -12.36 4.62 -2.53
N LEU A 232 -12.24 4.80 -1.21
CA LEU A 232 -13.38 4.92 -0.30
C LEU A 232 -14.23 6.16 -0.59
N ALA A 233 -13.60 7.33 -0.75
CA ALA A 233 -14.29 8.57 -1.03
C ALA A 233 -14.99 8.56 -2.40
N TYR A 234 -14.43 7.83 -3.38
CA TYR A 234 -15.09 7.61 -4.67
C TYR A 234 -16.29 6.66 -4.55
N GLU A 235 -16.15 5.56 -3.82
CA GLU A 235 -17.22 4.56 -3.66
C GLU A 235 -18.38 5.04 -2.79
N LYS A 236 -18.09 5.91 -1.81
CA LYS A 236 -19.08 6.54 -0.93
C LYS A 236 -19.00 8.06 -1.02
N PRO A 237 -19.50 8.70 -2.10
CA PRO A 237 -19.41 10.15 -2.30
C PRO A 237 -20.06 11.00 -1.21
N GLN A 238 -21.01 10.42 -0.47
CA GLN A 238 -21.69 11.04 0.67
C GLN A 238 -20.88 11.00 1.96
N TRP A 239 -19.77 10.24 2.00
CA TRP A 239 -18.88 10.19 3.15
C TRP A 239 -17.82 11.29 3.06
N ASN A 240 -17.57 11.94 4.20
CA ASN A 240 -16.56 12.98 4.36
C ASN A 240 -15.57 12.67 5.50
N HIS A 241 -15.70 11.49 6.11
CA HIS A 241 -14.78 11.02 7.13
C HIS A 241 -14.77 9.47 7.21
N VAL A 242 -13.82 8.90 7.95
CA VAL A 242 -13.84 7.49 8.34
C VAL A 242 -12.91 7.27 9.55
N ASN A 243 -13.28 6.34 10.42
CA ASN A 243 -12.35 5.79 11.41
C ASN A 243 -11.42 4.78 10.73
N VAL A 244 -10.12 4.90 10.94
CA VAL A 244 -9.11 4.02 10.34
C VAL A 244 -8.27 3.36 11.43
N VAL A 245 -8.25 2.03 11.46
CA VAL A 245 -7.25 1.26 12.22
C VAL A 245 -6.03 1.05 11.32
N CYS A 246 -4.92 1.64 11.73
CA CYS A 246 -3.60 1.34 11.21
C CYS A 246 -3.10 0.06 11.89
N LEU A 247 -3.37 -1.10 11.29
CA LEU A 247 -3.04 -2.39 11.90
C LEU A 247 -1.55 -2.67 11.77
N ARG A 248 -0.86 -2.67 12.91
CA ARG A 248 0.56 -2.98 13.07
C ARG A 248 0.69 -4.13 14.06
N GLN A 249 1.30 -5.21 13.62
CA GLN A 249 1.36 -6.46 14.39
C GLN A 249 2.81 -6.87 14.56
N ARG A 250 3.22 -7.39 15.71
CA ARG A 250 4.56 -7.91 15.94
C ARG A 250 4.49 -9.24 16.63
N PHE A 251 5.57 -10.00 16.55
CA PHE A 251 5.77 -11.16 17.39
C PHE A 251 6.93 -10.86 18.33
N VAL A 252 6.61 -10.68 19.62
CA VAL A 252 7.58 -10.47 20.69
C VAL A 252 7.51 -11.70 21.57
N ASP A 253 8.63 -12.40 21.75
CA ASP A 253 8.71 -13.64 22.53
C ASP A 253 7.67 -14.71 22.12
N GLY A 254 7.38 -14.79 20.82
CA GLY A 254 6.39 -15.71 20.24
C GLY A 254 4.93 -15.31 20.46
N GLN A 255 4.67 -14.17 21.10
CA GLN A 255 3.32 -13.64 21.31
C GLN A 255 3.01 -12.49 20.35
N LEU A 256 1.75 -12.45 19.89
CA LEU A 256 1.25 -11.38 19.06
C LEU A 256 1.10 -10.08 19.87
N ASP A 257 1.84 -9.06 19.49
CA ASP A 257 1.74 -7.70 20.00
C ASP A 257 1.13 -6.78 18.95
N THR A 258 0.04 -6.09 19.32
CA THR A 258 -0.66 -5.13 18.47
C THR A 258 -0.75 -3.75 19.11
N SER A 259 -0.03 -3.52 20.23
CA SER A 259 -0.06 -2.27 21.01
C SER A 259 0.34 -1.03 20.21
N HIS A 260 1.08 -1.22 19.10
CA HIS A 260 1.49 -0.15 18.19
C HIS A 260 0.44 0.23 17.15
N SER A 261 -0.65 -0.54 17.04
CA SER A 261 -1.77 -0.19 16.17
C SER A 261 -2.47 1.06 16.69
N VAL A 262 -2.86 1.95 15.78
CA VAL A 262 -3.52 3.21 16.12
C VAL A 262 -4.81 3.40 15.36
N VAL A 263 -5.76 4.08 15.98
CA VAL A 263 -7.02 4.51 15.37
C VAL A 263 -6.93 5.99 15.04
N LEU A 264 -7.24 6.31 13.79
CA LEU A 264 -7.28 7.67 13.25
C LEU A 264 -8.73 8.03 12.90
N ASP A 265 -9.17 9.22 13.26
CA ASP A 265 -10.42 9.80 12.76
C ASP A 265 -10.06 10.76 11.62
N ILE A 266 -10.27 10.33 10.38
CA ILE A 266 -9.80 11.05 9.18
C ILE A 266 -11.00 11.67 8.47
N GLY A 267 -10.92 12.97 8.19
CA GLY A 267 -11.89 13.71 7.38
C GLY A 267 -11.29 14.26 6.09
N TRP A 268 -12.16 14.57 5.13
CA TRP A 268 -11.84 15.22 3.85
C TRP A 268 -13.03 16.07 3.39
N ASP A 269 -12.83 16.84 2.32
CA ASP A 269 -13.89 17.68 1.76
C ASP A 269 -14.85 16.85 0.91
N GLY A 270 -16.16 17.12 1.04
CA GLY A 270 -17.18 16.34 0.35
C GLY A 270 -17.11 16.54 -1.16
N MET A 271 -17.49 15.52 -1.95
CA MET A 271 -17.50 15.63 -3.42
C MET A 271 -18.37 16.80 -3.96
N LYS A 272 -19.34 17.29 -3.17
CA LYS A 272 -20.17 18.45 -3.53
C LYS A 272 -19.44 19.80 -3.41
N GLU A 273 -18.33 19.87 -2.68
CA GLU A 273 -17.57 21.10 -2.41
C GLU A 273 -16.51 21.37 -3.50
N LEU A 274 -16.26 20.43 -4.42
CA LEU A 274 -15.30 20.54 -5.52
C LEU A 274 -15.82 21.33 -6.74
N LYS A 275 -16.98 22.01 -6.62
CA LYS A 275 -17.50 22.97 -7.60
C LYS A 275 -17.43 24.38 -7.01
N ALA A 276 -16.25 25.00 -7.07
CA ALA A 276 -16.07 26.44 -6.94
C ALA A 276 -14.82 26.85 -7.72
#